data_AF-A0A1W9MK00-F1
#
_entry.id   AF-A0A1W9MK00-F1
#
_cell.length_a   1.000
_cell.length_b   1.000
_cell.length_c   1.000
_cell.angle_alpha   90.00
_cell.angle_beta   90.00
_cell.angle_gamma   90.00
#
_symmetry.space_group_name_H-M   'P 1'
#
loop_
_entity.id
_entity.type
_entity.pdbx_description
1 polymer ?
#
loop_
_entity_poly.entity_id
_entity_poly.type
_entity_poly.pdbx_seq_one_letter_code
_entity_poly.pdbx_strand_id
1 'polypeptide(L)'
;MNALKRIVIGAAIMLSLMTAVYAGKVTYTYDNAGRLTGAVYDNGKQIAYTYDNAGNLLSEEITPMTPGDVFPDDKLTLKDVITALQAISGLASETVSLGGDVNEDGKIGLAEAIYALQQMGK
;
A
#
# COMPACT_ATOMS: atom_id res chain seq x y z
N MET A 1 -35.82 19.70 -25.78
CA MET A 1 -34.69 18.89 -25.26
C MET A 1 -34.30 19.47 -23.91
N ASN A 2 -34.65 18.77 -22.83
CA ASN A 2 -34.85 19.39 -21.51
C ASN A 2 -33.51 19.55 -20.77
N ALA A 3 -33.32 20.68 -20.08
CA ALA A 3 -32.10 21.04 -19.35
C ALA A 3 -31.57 19.91 -18.44
N LEU A 4 -32.48 19.10 -17.90
CA LEU A 4 -32.19 17.92 -17.10
C LEU A 4 -31.31 16.88 -17.82
N LYS A 5 -31.52 16.64 -19.13
CA LYS A 5 -30.68 15.71 -19.91
C LYS A 5 -29.25 16.22 -20.10
N ARG A 6 -29.06 17.56 -20.18
CA ARG A 6 -27.73 18.18 -20.36
C ARG A 6 -26.92 18.15 -19.06
N ILE A 7 -27.57 18.35 -17.92
CA ILE A 7 -26.94 18.26 -16.59
C ILE A 7 -26.52 16.82 -16.29
N VAL A 8 -27.37 15.83 -16.60
CA VAL A 8 -27.04 14.42 -16.39
C VAL A 8 -25.88 13.97 -17.29
N ILE A 9 -25.85 14.41 -18.56
CA ILE A 9 -24.72 14.11 -19.48
C ILE A 9 -23.44 14.82 -19.00
N GLY A 10 -23.51 16.07 -18.55
CA GLY A 10 -22.35 16.79 -18.00
C GLY A 10 -21.81 16.17 -16.72
N ALA A 11 -22.68 15.71 -15.82
CA ALA A 11 -22.30 15.01 -14.59
C ALA A 11 -21.69 13.63 -14.88
N ALA A 12 -22.21 12.89 -15.86
CA ALA A 12 -21.63 11.60 -16.28
C ALA A 12 -20.24 11.76 -16.91
N ILE A 13 -20.01 12.84 -17.67
CA ILE A 13 -18.70 13.15 -18.26
C ILE A 13 -17.71 13.63 -17.19
N MET A 14 -18.14 14.46 -16.23
CA MET A 14 -17.28 14.88 -15.10
C MET A 14 -16.96 13.72 -14.15
N LEU A 15 -17.88 12.77 -13.96
CA LEU A 15 -17.66 11.57 -13.17
C LEU A 15 -16.74 10.56 -13.88
N SER A 16 -16.75 10.55 -15.22
CA SER A 16 -15.85 9.72 -16.04
C SER A 16 -14.41 10.24 -16.14
N LEU A 17 -14.15 11.49 -15.75
CA LEU A 17 -12.82 12.14 -15.80
C LEU A 17 -12.12 12.20 -14.43
N MET A 18 -12.80 11.77 -13.38
CA MET A 18 -12.26 11.65 -12.02
C MET A 18 -11.69 10.25 -11.77
N THR A 19 -10.98 9.66 -12.73
CA THR A 19 -9.98 8.68 -12.34
C THR A 19 -8.92 9.48 -11.60
N ALA A 20 -9.03 9.52 -10.27
CA ALA A 20 -7.98 10.04 -9.41
C ALA A 20 -6.71 9.32 -9.86
N VAL A 21 -5.83 10.04 -10.54
CA VAL A 21 -4.50 9.52 -10.84
C VAL A 21 -3.86 9.34 -9.48
N TYR A 22 -3.83 8.10 -9.01
CA TYR A 22 -3.16 7.75 -7.78
C TYR A 22 -1.67 7.88 -8.06
N ALA A 23 -1.13 9.07 -7.85
CA ALA A 23 0.29 9.30 -7.87
C ALA A 23 0.85 8.72 -6.57
N GLY A 24 1.51 7.57 -6.67
CA GLY A 24 1.99 6.87 -5.49
C GLY A 24 2.90 7.77 -4.64
N LYS A 25 2.69 7.78 -3.33
CA LYS A 25 3.50 8.59 -2.41
C LYS A 25 4.78 7.84 -2.05
N VAL A 26 5.93 8.50 -2.17
CA VAL A 26 7.21 7.98 -1.68
C VAL A 26 7.78 8.93 -0.64
N THR A 27 8.24 8.38 0.49
CA THR A 27 8.92 9.10 1.55
C THR A 27 10.39 8.72 1.53
N TYR A 28 11.27 9.71 1.40
CA TYR A 28 12.72 9.52 1.38
C TYR A 28 13.35 9.99 2.69
N THR A 29 14.31 9.23 3.21
CA THR A 29 15.14 9.58 4.36
C THR A 29 16.59 9.80 3.91
N TYR A 30 17.25 10.76 4.54
CA TYR A 30 18.62 11.14 4.20
C TYR A 30 19.51 11.18 5.45
N ASP A 31 20.79 10.92 5.29
CA ASP A 31 21.79 11.18 6.31
C ASP A 31 22.22 12.66 6.35
N ASN A 32 23.08 13.01 7.31
CA ASN A 32 23.61 14.37 7.47
C ASN A 32 24.46 14.85 6.27
N ALA A 33 24.95 13.92 5.43
CA ALA A 33 25.68 14.25 4.22
C ALA A 33 24.75 14.41 3.00
N GLY A 34 23.43 14.28 3.18
CA GLY A 34 22.43 14.40 2.12
C GLY A 34 22.30 13.16 1.23
N ARG A 35 22.84 12.00 1.65
CA ARG A 35 22.74 10.74 0.91
C ARG A 35 21.44 10.03 1.29
N LEU A 36 20.80 9.38 0.32
CA LEU A 36 19.54 8.65 0.51
C LEU A 36 19.77 7.42 1.38
N THR A 37 19.20 7.35 2.59
CA THR A 37 19.34 6.20 3.49
C THR A 37 18.10 5.31 3.54
N GLY A 38 16.98 5.77 2.99
CA GLY A 38 15.79 4.93 2.87
C GLY A 38 14.69 5.52 1.99
N ALA A 39 13.87 4.61 1.46
CA ALA A 39 12.69 4.94 0.67
C ALA A 39 11.51 4.07 1.14
N VAL A 40 10.41 4.73 1.50
CA VAL A 40 9.15 4.08 1.87
C VAL A 40 8.09 4.45 0.83
N TYR A 41 7.62 3.45 0.11
CA TYR A 41 6.55 3.58 -0.86
C TYR A 41 5.20 3.43 -0.16
N ASP A 42 4.18 4.01 -0.74
CA ASP A 42 2.81 3.95 -0.24
C ASP A 42 2.20 2.57 -0.31
N ASN A 43 2.64 1.72 -1.22
CA ASN A 43 2.33 0.29 -1.20
C ASN A 43 3.04 -0.47 -0.07
N GLY A 44 3.67 0.20 0.90
CA GLY A 44 4.34 -0.43 2.04
C GLY A 44 5.74 -0.97 1.75
N LYS A 45 6.22 -0.95 0.49
CA LYS A 45 7.59 -1.34 0.15
C LYS A 45 8.59 -0.42 0.84
N GLN A 46 9.61 -1.00 1.46
CA GLN A 46 10.69 -0.26 2.11
C GLN A 46 12.05 -0.70 1.57
N ILE A 47 12.92 0.29 1.35
CA ILE A 47 14.31 0.08 0.96
C ILE A 47 15.19 0.87 1.92
N ALA A 48 16.23 0.24 2.45
CA ALA A 48 17.27 0.87 3.27
C ALA A 48 18.62 0.83 2.55
N TYR A 49 19.37 1.93 2.64
CA TYR A 49 20.68 2.07 2.02
C TYR A 49 21.74 2.39 3.08
N THR A 50 22.88 1.73 3.01
CA THR A 50 24.05 2.06 3.85
C THR A 50 25.25 2.43 3.00
N TYR A 51 26.10 3.30 3.53
CA TYR A 51 27.28 3.80 2.83
C TYR A 51 28.52 3.72 3.70
N ASP A 52 29.67 3.56 3.06
CA ASP A 52 30.95 3.76 3.71
C ASP A 52 31.24 5.25 3.94
N ASN A 53 32.39 5.53 4.58
CA ASN A 53 32.82 6.88 4.88
C ASN A 53 33.27 7.67 3.63
N ALA A 54 33.57 6.99 2.51
CA ALA A 54 33.94 7.60 1.25
C ALA A 54 32.72 7.92 0.36
N GLY A 55 31.52 7.46 0.72
CA GLY A 55 30.31 7.68 -0.07
C GLY A 55 29.87 6.50 -0.92
N ASN A 56 30.56 5.36 -0.87
CA ASN A 56 30.20 4.19 -1.66
C ASN A 56 29.07 3.41 -0.97
N LEU A 57 28.13 2.91 -1.77
CA LEU A 57 27.03 2.07 -1.27
C LEU A 57 27.60 0.74 -0.74
N LEU A 58 27.26 0.40 0.49
CA LEU A 58 27.63 -0.87 1.14
C LEU A 58 26.50 -1.89 1.05
N SER A 59 25.26 -1.48 1.32
CA SER A 59 24.09 -2.35 1.23
C SER A 59 22.86 -1.62 0.70
N GLU A 60 22.02 -2.39 0.03
CA GLU A 60 20.65 -2.06 -0.32
C GLU A 60 19.77 -3.21 0.21
N GLU A 61 18.97 -2.93 1.22
CA GLU A 61 18.09 -3.91 1.84
C GLU A 61 16.64 -3.56 1.51
N ILE A 62 16.00 -4.44 0.75
CA ILE A 62 14.56 -4.37 0.49
C ILE A 62 13.89 -5.17 1.61
N THR A 63 13.07 -4.52 2.43
CA THR A 63 12.24 -5.23 3.41
C THR A 63 11.28 -6.14 2.62
N PRO A 64 11.37 -7.47 2.77
CA PRO A 64 10.49 -8.39 2.06
C PRO A 64 9.05 -8.09 2.47
N MET A 65 8.18 -7.90 1.49
CA MET A 65 6.75 -7.81 1.76
C MET A 65 6.21 -9.24 1.63
N THR A 66 5.58 -9.73 2.69
CA THR A 66 4.86 -10.99 2.62
C THR A 66 3.49 -10.70 2.00
N PRO A 67 3.15 -11.23 0.82
CA PRO A 67 1.84 -10.97 0.22
C PRO A 67 0.72 -11.41 1.19
N GLY A 68 -0.30 -10.57 1.36
CA GLY A 68 -1.39 -10.82 2.29
C GLY A 68 -1.08 -10.59 3.77
N ASP A 69 0.17 -10.26 4.13
CA ASP A 69 0.53 -9.78 5.46
C ASP A 69 0.07 -8.33 5.61
N VAL A 70 -1.13 -8.18 6.14
CA VAL A 70 -1.77 -6.89 6.38
C VAL A 70 -1.53 -6.39 7.81
N PHE A 71 -1.09 -7.28 8.72
CA PHE A 71 -0.62 -6.94 10.04
C PHE A 71 0.91 -7.09 10.09
N PRO A 72 1.70 -6.00 9.92
CA PRO A 72 3.11 -6.05 9.55
C PRO A 72 4.01 -6.70 10.61
N ASP A 73 4.04 -8.03 10.64
CA ASP A 73 4.84 -8.86 11.54
C ASP A 73 5.59 -9.99 10.82
N ASP A 74 5.62 -9.93 9.49
CA ASP A 74 6.24 -10.88 8.56
C ASP A 74 5.64 -12.30 8.65
N LYS A 75 4.40 -12.43 9.17
CA LYS A 75 3.71 -13.71 9.31
C LYS A 75 2.33 -13.64 8.71
N LEU A 76 1.97 -14.68 7.98
CA LEU A 76 0.63 -14.82 7.43
C LEU A 76 -0.24 -15.70 8.34
N THR A 77 -1.14 -15.09 9.10
CA THR A 77 -1.94 -15.74 10.15
C THR A 77 -3.41 -15.30 10.13
N LEU A 78 -4.23 -15.82 11.06
CA LEU A 78 -5.62 -15.36 11.22
C LEU A 78 -5.70 -13.90 11.68
N LYS A 79 -4.63 -13.35 12.26
CA LYS A 79 -4.57 -11.94 12.64
C LYS A 79 -4.68 -11.06 11.41
N ASP A 80 -4.05 -11.43 10.30
CA ASP A 80 -4.15 -10.74 9.01
C ASP A 80 -5.57 -10.73 8.47
N VAL A 81 -6.23 -11.89 8.49
CA VAL A 81 -7.63 -12.02 8.08
C VAL A 81 -8.53 -11.09 8.88
N ILE A 82 -8.36 -11.07 10.21
CA ILE A 82 -9.14 -10.21 11.11
C ILE A 82 -8.85 -8.73 10.83
N THR A 83 -7.57 -8.35 10.65
CA THR A 83 -7.15 -6.98 10.35
C THR A 83 -7.76 -6.50 9.03
N ALA A 84 -7.75 -7.34 7.99
CA ALA A 84 -8.38 -7.01 6.71
C ALA A 84 -9.90 -6.78 6.84
N LEU A 85 -10.61 -7.64 7.59
CA LEU A 85 -12.04 -7.47 7.85
C LEU A 85 -12.36 -6.24 8.72
N GLN A 86 -11.48 -5.92 9.67
CA GLN A 86 -11.56 -4.70 10.46
C GLN A 86 -11.35 -3.45 9.58
N ALA A 87 -10.44 -3.50 8.61
CA ALA A 87 -10.24 -2.43 7.65
C ALA A 87 -11.51 -2.18 6.81
N ILE A 88 -12.16 -3.25 6.33
CA ILE A 88 -13.42 -3.16 5.57
C ILE A 88 -14.56 -2.53 6.39
N SER A 89 -14.63 -2.86 7.69
CA SER A 89 -15.68 -2.34 8.58
C SER A 89 -15.39 -0.95 9.12
N GLY A 90 -14.23 -0.36 8.81
CA GLY A 90 -13.78 0.92 9.38
C GLY A 90 -13.42 0.82 10.87
N LEU A 91 -13.19 -0.40 11.38
CA LEU A 91 -12.85 -0.70 12.77
C LEU A 91 -11.37 -1.05 12.96
N ALA A 92 -10.52 -0.87 11.93
CA ALA A 92 -9.09 -1.10 12.05
C ALA A 92 -8.51 -0.24 13.18
N SER A 93 -8.08 -0.92 14.25
CA SER A 93 -7.50 -0.29 15.44
C SER A 93 -5.97 -0.19 15.38
N GLU A 94 -5.36 -0.78 14.35
CA GLU A 94 -3.91 -0.90 14.17
C GLU A 94 -3.54 -0.40 12.77
N THR A 95 -2.27 -0.02 12.59
CA THR A 95 -1.75 0.38 11.27
C THR A 95 -1.85 -0.79 10.32
N VAL A 96 -2.62 -0.62 9.25
CA VAL A 96 -2.74 -1.65 8.21
C VAL A 96 -1.56 -1.50 7.24
N SER A 97 -0.89 -2.60 6.94
CA SER A 97 0.18 -2.63 5.94
C SER A 97 -0.41 -2.67 4.54
N LEU A 98 -0.20 -1.60 3.76
CA LEU A 98 -0.47 -1.65 2.32
C LEU A 98 0.47 -2.60 1.57
N GLY A 99 1.53 -3.09 2.23
CA GLY A 99 2.38 -4.13 1.66
C GLY A 99 1.76 -5.51 1.62
N GLY A 100 0.67 -5.70 2.35
CA GLY A 100 -0.17 -6.88 2.25
C GLY A 100 -1.14 -6.84 1.08
N ASP A 101 -1.29 -5.70 0.38
CA ASP A 101 -2.19 -5.54 -0.77
C ASP A 101 -1.80 -6.53 -1.89
N VAL A 102 -2.65 -7.53 -2.13
CA VAL A 102 -2.38 -8.60 -3.10
C VAL A 102 -2.95 -8.30 -4.48
N ASN A 103 -3.81 -7.29 -4.61
CA ASN A 103 -4.48 -6.95 -5.86
C ASN A 103 -4.07 -5.57 -6.41
N GLU A 104 -3.17 -4.87 -5.71
CA GLU A 104 -2.62 -3.55 -6.05
C GLU A 104 -3.70 -2.47 -6.23
N ASP A 105 -4.83 -2.59 -5.51
CA ASP A 105 -5.91 -1.60 -5.54
C ASP A 105 -5.71 -0.41 -4.58
N GLY A 106 -4.62 -0.44 -3.81
CA GLY A 106 -4.23 0.58 -2.84
C GLY A 106 -5.04 0.53 -1.55
N LYS A 107 -5.78 -0.55 -1.29
CA LYS A 107 -6.59 -0.76 -0.10
C LYS A 107 -6.40 -2.18 0.42
N ILE A 108 -6.72 -2.36 1.69
CA ILE A 108 -6.82 -3.67 2.30
C ILE A 108 -8.28 -4.05 2.44
N GLY A 109 -8.63 -5.26 1.99
CA GLY A 109 -9.98 -5.79 2.07
C GLY A 109 -10.11 -7.28 1.85
N LEU A 110 -11.14 -7.67 1.10
CA LEU A 110 -11.55 -9.08 0.99
C LEU A 110 -10.52 -9.91 0.22
N ALA A 111 -9.80 -9.29 -0.73
CA ALA A 111 -8.79 -9.98 -1.52
C ALA A 111 -7.67 -10.50 -0.61
N GLU A 112 -7.20 -9.69 0.33
CA GLU A 112 -6.13 -10.02 1.27
C GLU A 112 -6.60 -11.03 2.30
N ALA A 113 -7.83 -10.87 2.82
CA ALA A 113 -8.43 -11.83 3.74
C ALA A 113 -8.55 -13.23 3.10
N ILE A 114 -8.98 -13.30 1.84
CA ILE A 114 -9.07 -14.55 1.08
C ILE A 114 -7.68 -15.12 0.83
N TYR A 115 -6.71 -14.28 0.43
CA TYR A 115 -5.34 -14.71 0.17
C TYR A 115 -4.71 -15.33 1.42
N ALA A 116 -4.79 -14.65 2.56
CA ALA A 116 -4.27 -15.14 3.83
C ALA A 116 -4.87 -16.51 4.17
N LEU A 117 -6.20 -16.67 4.08
CA LEU A 117 -6.88 -17.94 4.32
C LEU A 117 -6.42 -19.07 3.37
N GLN A 118 -6.23 -18.77 2.08
CA GLN A 118 -5.80 -19.74 1.08
C GLN A 118 -4.39 -20.26 1.34
N GLN A 119 -3.50 -19.38 1.79
CA GLN A 119 -2.10 -19.72 2.03
C GLN A 119 -1.90 -20.45 3.36
N MET A 120 -2.71 -20.15 4.37
CA MET A 120 -2.71 -20.87 5.64
C MET A 120 -3.22 -22.32 5.54
N GLY A 121 -3.99 -22.62 4.48
CA GLY A 121 -4.53 -23.97 4.23
C GLY A 121 -3.59 -24.92 3.48
N LYS A 122 -2.37 -24.48 3.15
CA LYS A 122 -1.33 -25.26 2.47
C LYS A 122 -0.25 -25.68 3.46
#